data_AF-A0A447U759-F1
#
_entry.id   AF-A0A447U759-F1
#
_cell.length_a   1.000
_cell.length_b   1.000
_cell.length_c   1.000
_cell.angle_alpha   90.00
_cell.angle_beta   90.00
_cell.angle_gamma   90.00
#
_symmetry.space_group_name_H-M   'P 1'
#
loop_
_entity.id
_entity.type
_entity.pdbx_description
1 polymer ?
#
loop_
_entity_poly.entity_id
_entity_poly.type
_entity_poly.pdbx_seq_one_letter_code
_entity_poly.pdbx_strand_id
1 'polypeptide(L)'
;MNKYMFRWPIRVYYEDTDAGGVVYHASYVAFYERARTEMLRHHHFSQQVLLAERVAFVVRKMTLEYYAPARLDDMLEVQTEITSMRGTAFGFHATHCQRREHAAK
;
A
#
# COMPACT_ATOMS: atom_id res chain seq x y z
N MET A 1 -8.45 -18.71 -2.02
CA MET A 1 -8.37 -17.39 -1.36
C MET A 1 -7.33 -17.46 -0.26
N ASN A 2 -6.30 -16.61 -0.31
CA ASN A 2 -5.23 -16.60 0.70
C ASN A 2 -5.81 -16.10 2.04
N LYS A 3 -5.64 -16.87 3.11
CA LYS A 3 -6.30 -16.64 4.42
C LYS A 3 -5.73 -15.42 5.17
N TYR A 4 -4.64 -14.82 4.67
CA TYR A 4 -3.87 -13.78 5.35
C TYR A 4 -3.74 -12.48 4.56
N MET A 5 -4.63 -12.25 3.59
CA MET A 5 -4.60 -11.02 2.79
C MET A 5 -5.24 -9.85 3.54
N PHE A 6 -4.45 -8.81 3.80
CA PHE A 6 -4.90 -7.55 4.38
C PHE A 6 -5.37 -6.59 3.28
N ARG A 7 -6.40 -5.78 3.56
CA ARG A 7 -6.99 -4.83 2.61
C ARG A 7 -7.03 -3.44 3.23
N TRP A 8 -6.52 -2.44 2.52
CA TRP A 8 -6.49 -1.05 2.97
C TRP A 8 -7.12 -0.11 1.94
N PRO A 9 -8.20 0.63 2.28
CA PRO A 9 -8.80 1.60 1.37
C PRO A 9 -7.95 2.86 1.26
N ILE A 10 -7.82 3.40 0.05
CA ILE A 10 -7.12 4.65 -0.24
C ILE A 10 -7.96 5.48 -1.19
N ARG A 11 -8.32 6.69 -0.77
CA ARG A 11 -8.88 7.72 -1.66
C ARG A 11 -7.74 8.48 -2.31
N VAL A 12 -7.83 8.68 -3.62
CA VAL A 12 -6.91 9.54 -4.37
C VAL A 12 -7.32 11.01 -4.21
N TYR A 13 -6.41 11.84 -3.71
CA TYR A 13 -6.59 13.28 -3.58
C TYR A 13 -5.75 14.06 -4.60
N TYR A 14 -5.98 15.37 -4.68
CA TYR A 14 -5.22 16.25 -5.58
C TYR A 14 -3.70 16.15 -5.37
N GLU A 15 -3.24 15.99 -4.13
CA GLU A 15 -1.81 15.84 -3.79
C GLU A 15 -1.15 14.61 -4.42
N ASP A 16 -1.95 13.60 -4.76
CA ASP A 16 -1.46 12.37 -5.35
C ASP A 16 -1.30 12.46 -6.87
N THR A 17 -1.89 13.48 -7.50
CA THR A 17 -1.98 13.64 -8.97
C THR A 17 -0.89 14.53 -9.55
N ASP A 18 -0.54 14.31 -10.81
CA ASP A 18 0.40 15.16 -11.56
C ASP A 18 -0.27 15.88 -12.75
N ALA A 19 0.52 16.66 -13.49
CA ALA A 19 0.07 17.40 -14.66
C ALA A 19 -0.54 16.53 -15.79
N GLY A 20 -0.33 15.22 -15.75
CA GLY A 20 -0.94 14.25 -16.66
C GLY A 20 -2.38 13.89 -16.31
N GLY A 21 -2.93 14.40 -15.20
CA GLY A 21 -4.30 14.13 -14.76
C GLY A 21 -4.51 12.71 -14.21
N VAL A 22 -3.41 12.05 -13.81
CA VAL A 22 -3.40 10.72 -13.19
C VAL A 22 -2.56 10.77 -11.91
N VAL A 23 -2.63 9.71 -11.10
CA VAL A 23 -1.78 9.57 -9.91
C VAL A 23 -0.31 9.50 -10.31
N TYR A 24 0.50 10.35 -9.69
CA TYR A 24 1.96 10.36 -9.86
C TYR A 24 2.56 9.03 -9.39
N HIS A 25 3.50 8.49 -10.16
CA HIS A 25 4.05 7.16 -9.93
C HIS A 25 4.62 6.96 -8.50
N ALA A 26 5.25 7.98 -7.90
CA ALA A 26 5.78 7.87 -6.55
C ALA A 26 4.69 7.84 -5.47
N SER A 27 3.50 8.38 -5.72
CA SER A 27 2.37 8.33 -4.78
C SER A 27 1.94 6.89 -4.49
N TYR A 28 2.04 5.99 -5.48
CA TYR A 28 1.80 4.56 -5.25
C TYR A 28 2.77 3.94 -4.23
N VAL A 29 4.02 4.41 -4.15
CA VAL A 29 4.98 3.96 -3.13
C VAL A 29 4.47 4.32 -1.74
N ALA A 30 3.95 5.53 -1.56
CA ALA A 30 3.33 5.97 -0.31
C ALA A 30 2.07 5.16 0.01
N PHE A 31 1.26 4.80 -0.98
CA PHE A 31 0.08 3.97 -0.80
C PHE A 31 0.42 2.57 -0.28
N TYR A 32 1.44 1.91 -0.86
CA TYR A 32 1.91 0.61 -0.41
C TYR A 32 2.59 0.68 0.97
N GLU A 33 3.29 1.77 1.28
CA GLU A 33 3.84 2.03 2.60
C GLU A 33 2.72 2.10 3.66
N ARG A 34 1.70 2.93 3.42
CA ARG A 34 0.54 3.09 4.30
C ARG A 34 -0.16 1.75 4.55
N ALA A 35 -0.42 0.97 3.49
CA ALA A 35 -1.06 -0.34 3.60
C ALA A 35 -0.23 -1.34 4.43
N ARG A 36 1.09 -1.37 4.25
CA ARG A 36 1.99 -2.22 5.07
C ARG A 36 1.98 -1.78 6.54
N THR A 37 2.02 -0.47 6.78
CA THR A 37 1.97 0.10 8.14
C THR A 37 0.69 -0.27 8.85
N GLU A 38 -0.45 -0.17 8.17
CA GLU A 38 -1.75 -0.52 8.75
C GLU A 38 -1.94 -2.04 8.89
N MET A 39 -1.34 -2.85 8.02
CA MET A 39 -1.28 -4.30 8.22
C MET A 39 -0.52 -4.66 9.51
N LEU A 40 0.65 -4.06 9.73
CA LEU A 40 1.42 -4.27 10.96
C LEU A 40 0.65 -3.80 12.19
N ARG A 41 0.00 -2.64 12.11
CA ARG A 41 -0.86 -2.11 13.19
C ARG A 41 -2.01 -3.05 13.50
N HIS A 42 -2.66 -3.62 12.49
CA HIS A 42 -3.73 -4.60 12.64
C HIS A 42 -3.26 -5.86 13.41
N HIS A 43 -1.99 -6.24 13.25
CA HIS A 43 -1.34 -7.31 13.99
C HIS A 43 -0.66 -6.83 15.30
N HIS A 44 -1.06 -5.66 15.82
CA HIS A 44 -0.56 -5.07 17.08
C HIS A 44 0.92 -4.66 17.08
N PHE A 45 1.55 -4.54 15.91
CA PHE A 45 2.89 -3.99 15.76
C PHE A 45 2.83 -2.50 15.42
N SER A 46 3.01 -1.65 16.43
CA SER A 46 3.14 -0.20 16.23
C SER A 46 4.60 0.17 15.96
N GLN A 47 4.86 0.80 14.82
CA GLN A 47 6.21 1.24 14.46
C GLN A 47 6.79 2.24 15.48
N GLN A 48 5.97 3.10 16.07
CA GLN A 48 6.43 4.04 17.11
C GLN A 48 6.88 3.31 18.38
N VAL A 49 6.15 2.26 18.78
CA VAL A 49 6.51 1.43 19.94
C VAL A 49 7.80 0.67 19.66
N LEU A 50 7.89 0.03 18.49
CA LEU A 50 9.10 -0.66 18.04
C LEU A 50 10.30 0.27 18.02
N LEU A 51 10.14 1.53 17.57
CA LEU A 51 11.23 2.49 17.54
C LEU A 51 11.72 2.85 18.94
N ALA A 52 10.83 2.98 19.93
CA ALA A 52 11.20 3.17 21.33
C ALA A 52 11.99 1.97 21.89
N GLU A 53 11.72 0.77 21.37
CA GLU A 53 12.46 -0.47 21.63
C GLU A 53 13.71 -0.65 20.74
N ARG A 54 14.10 0.38 19.97
CA ARG A 54 15.23 0.37 19.02
C ARG A 54 15.09 -0.62 17.87
N VAL A 55 13.87 -0.96 17.50
CA VAL A 55 13.52 -1.78 16.34
C VAL A 55 12.91 -0.90 15.25
N ALA A 56 13.43 -1.00 14.03
CA ALA A 56 12.89 -0.28 12.88
C ALA A 56 12.92 -1.16 11.62
N PHE A 57 11.93 -0.98 10.75
CA PHE A 57 11.89 -1.62 9.44
C PHE A 57 12.27 -0.63 8.35
N VAL A 58 13.18 -1.04 7.47
CA VAL A 58 13.61 -0.26 6.30
C VAL A 58 13.38 -1.05 5.03
N VAL A 59 12.99 -0.37 3.96
CA VAL A 59 12.79 -1.00 2.64
C VAL A 59 14.16 -1.28 2.02
N ARG A 60 14.48 -2.56 1.81
CA ARG A 60 15.74 -2.98 1.15
C ARG A 60 15.64 -3.02 -0.37
N LYS A 61 14.49 -3.44 -0.91
CA LYS A 61 14.23 -3.59 -2.34
C LYS A 61 12.73 -3.41 -2.60
N MET A 62 12.39 -2.76 -3.70
CA MET A 62 11.02 -2.63 -4.19
C MET A 62 11.02 -2.79 -5.72
N THR A 63 10.03 -3.52 -6.24
CA THR A 63 9.76 -3.64 -7.67
C THR A 63 8.30 -3.29 -7.87
N LEU A 64 7.99 -2.38 -8.79
CA LEU A 64 6.63 -1.93 -9.08
C LEU A 64 6.36 -2.10 -10.57
N GLU A 65 5.14 -2.51 -10.88
CA GLU A 65 4.60 -2.59 -12.23
C GLU A 65 3.31 -1.77 -12.29
N TYR A 66 3.19 -0.90 -13.29
CA TYR A 66 2.06 0.02 -13.45
C TYR A 66 1.25 -0.39 -14.67
N TYR A 67 0.12 -1.07 -14.45
CA TYR A 67 -0.71 -1.59 -15.55
C TYR A 67 -1.81 -0.62 -16.01
N ALA A 68 -2.39 0.13 -15.09
CA ALA A 68 -3.46 1.09 -15.37
C ALA A 68 -3.37 2.29 -14.41
N PRO A 69 -3.69 3.51 -14.86
CA PRO A 69 -3.63 4.70 -14.02
C PRO A 69 -4.88 4.84 -13.15
N ALA A 70 -4.68 5.16 -11.87
CA ALA A 70 -5.69 5.77 -11.01
C ALA A 70 -5.81 7.28 -11.29
N ARG A 71 -6.96 7.85 -10.98
CA ARG A 71 -7.32 9.26 -11.18
C ARG A 71 -7.82 9.88 -9.89
N LEU A 72 -7.91 11.20 -9.89
CA LEU A 72 -8.52 11.97 -8.83
C LEU A 72 -9.87 11.36 -8.43
N ASP A 73 -10.09 11.28 -7.13
CA ASP A 73 -11.31 10.77 -6.52
C ASP A 73 -11.56 9.27 -6.71
N ASP A 74 -10.60 8.50 -7.21
CA ASP A 74 -10.71 7.04 -7.19
C ASP A 74 -10.65 6.47 -5.76
N MET A 75 -11.49 5.47 -5.49
CA MET A 75 -11.35 4.61 -4.30
C MET A 75 -10.56 3.36 -4.69
N LEU A 76 -9.32 3.31 -4.23
CA LEU A 76 -8.43 2.17 -4.40
C LEU A 76 -8.51 1.25 -3.19
N GLU A 77 -8.36 -0.05 -3.44
CA GLU A 77 -8.14 -1.03 -2.38
C GLU A 77 -6.76 -1.65 -2.57
N VAL A 78 -5.84 -1.36 -1.65
CA VAL A 78 -4.52 -1.99 -1.62
C VAL A 78 -4.63 -3.31 -0.87
N GLN A 79 -4.28 -4.39 -1.54
CA GLN A 79 -4.22 -5.74 -0.98
C GLN A 79 -2.76 -6.05 -0.67
N THR A 80 -2.46 -6.45 0.57
CA THR A 80 -1.09 -6.73 1.02
C THR A 80 -1.03 -8.09 1.69
N GLU A 81 0.01 -8.86 1.38
CA GLU A 81 0.30 -10.14 2.02
C GLU A 81 1.80 -10.28 2.31
N ILE A 82 2.12 -11.02 3.37
CA ILE A 82 3.51 -11.43 3.68
C ILE A 82 3.80 -12.70 2.89
N THR A 83 4.76 -12.64 1.97
CA THR A 83 5.15 -13.77 1.12
C THR A 83 6.31 -14.58 1.66
N SER A 84 7.12 -13.98 2.53
CA SER A 84 8.22 -14.68 3.21
C SER A 84 8.61 -13.99 4.51
N MET A 85 9.10 -14.80 5.46
CA MET A 85 9.69 -14.37 6.72
C MET A 85 10.99 -15.13 6.93
N ARG A 86 12.13 -14.43 7.01
CA ARG A 86 13.44 -15.05 7.23
C ARG A 86 14.32 -14.14 8.09
N GLY A 87 14.71 -14.61 9.27
CA GLY A 87 15.58 -13.86 10.18
C GLY A 87 15.02 -12.47 10.47
N THR A 88 15.69 -11.44 9.95
CA THR A 88 15.33 -10.02 10.12
C THR A 88 14.58 -9.41 8.94
N ALA A 89 14.18 -10.22 7.95
CA ALA A 89 13.57 -9.75 6.70
C ALA A 89 12.18 -10.33 6.45
N PHE A 90 11.32 -9.48 5.88
CA PHE A 90 9.97 -9.81 5.41
C PHE A 90 9.86 -9.52 3.92
N GLY A 91 9.27 -10.45 3.18
CA GLY A 91 8.81 -10.21 1.81
C GLY A 91 7.34 -9.81 1.83
N PHE A 92 7.00 -8.75 1.11
CA PHE A 92 5.62 -8.33 0.91
C PHE A 92 5.29 -8.37 -0.57
N HIS A 93 4.06 -8.78 -0.87
CA HIS A 93 3.46 -8.58 -2.18
C HIS A 93 2.22 -7.72 -1.99
N ALA A 94 2.09 -6.70 -2.84
CA ALA A 94 0.94 -5.81 -2.79
C ALA A 94 0.45 -5.50 -4.20
N THR A 95 -0.87 -5.52 -4.34
CA THR A 95 -1.58 -5.12 -5.55
C THR A 95 -2.64 -4.10 -5.18
N HIS A 96 -3.11 -3.32 -6.15
CA HIS A 96 -4.27 -2.47 -5.94
C HIS A 96 -5.30 -2.74 -7.02
N CYS A 97 -6.57 -2.61 -6.65
CA CYS A 97 -7.67 -2.55 -7.60
C CYS A 97 -8.48 -1.27 -7.36
N GLN A 98 -8.96 -0.69 -8.46
CA GLN A 98 -9.88 0.44 -8.41
C GLN A 98 -11.29 -0.12 -8.19
N ARG A 99 -11.97 0.29 -7.13
CA ARG A 99 -13.42 0.11 -7.05
C ARG A 99 -14.06 1.16 -7.95
N ARG A 100 -14.59 0.71 -9.09
CA ARG A 100 -15.41 1.59 -9.93
C ARG A 100 -16.74 1.85 -9.22
N GLU A 101 -16.85 2.96 -8.52
CA GLU A 101 -18.13 3.43 -7.96
C GLU A 101 -19.00 4.16 -8.99
N HIS A 102 -18.49 4.42 -10.20
CA HIS A 102 -19.28 5.03 -11.27
C HIS A 102 -19.07 4.32 -12.62
N ALA A 103 -19.89 3.29 -12.85
CA ALA A 103 -20.33 2.87 -14.18
C ALA A 103 -21.84 3.13 -14.28
N ALA A 104 -22.24 4.40 -14.16
CA ALA A 104 -23.58 4.85 -14.49
C ALA A 104 -23.57 6.37 -14.71
N LYS A 105 -23.27 6.77 -15.95
CA LYS A 105 -24.07 7.68 -16.79
C LYS A 105 -23.43 7.78 -18.16
#